data_AF-J2U3G5-F1
#
_entry.id   AF-J2U3G5-F1
#
_cell.length_a   1.000
_cell.length_b   1.000
_cell.length_c   1.000
_cell.angle_alpha   90.00
_cell.angle_beta   90.00
_cell.angle_gamma   90.00
#
_symmetry.space_group_name_H-M   'P 1'
#
loop_
_entity.id
_entity.type
_entity.pdbx_description
1 polymer ?
#
loop_
_entity_poly.entity_id
_entity_poly.type
_entity_poly.pdbx_seq_one_letter_code
_entity_poly.pdbx_strand_id
1 'polypeptide(L)'
;MEVTVCREKHFIGPAPTGEKRTKRGESENRERNESVAGRAAKKRGRQACKTIGADRMITLTYRANRTNRETTLTHWDRFRRSMRKHKEFHYVAVIEEQERGALHFHVAVNGRQSYHLLRSIWYRLLRKGNGLPRPRSETLFRV
;
A
#
# COMPACT_ATOMS: atom_id res chain seq x y z
N MET A 1 45.74 -29.86 -11.24
CA MET A 1 45.24 -28.84 -12.18
C MET A 1 44.04 -28.18 -11.55
N GLU A 2 44.22 -26.92 -11.15
CA GLU A 2 43.16 -26.02 -10.69
C GLU A 2 42.28 -25.58 -11.86
N VAL A 3 41.00 -25.31 -11.61
CA VAL A 3 40.29 -24.21 -12.28
C VAL A 3 39.30 -23.60 -11.28
N THR A 4 39.69 -22.51 -10.63
CA THR A 4 38.80 -21.65 -9.84
C THR A 4 38.17 -20.64 -10.80
N VAL A 5 36.86 -20.73 -11.07
CA VAL A 5 36.15 -19.76 -11.91
C VAL A 5 35.71 -18.58 -11.05
N CYS A 6 36.57 -17.56 -10.94
CA CYS A 6 36.18 -16.25 -10.43
C CYS A 6 35.24 -15.59 -11.45
N ARG A 7 33.96 -15.40 -11.08
CA ARG A 7 32.97 -14.71 -11.93
C ARG A 7 33.18 -13.19 -11.83
N GLU A 8 34.23 -12.68 -12.48
CA GLU A 8 34.39 -11.25 -12.70
C GLU A 8 33.27 -10.72 -13.59
N LYS A 9 32.37 -9.93 -13.03
CA LYS A 9 31.38 -9.15 -13.79
C LYS A 9 31.81 -7.69 -13.83
N HIS A 10 32.99 -7.42 -14.37
CA HIS A 10 33.37 -6.06 -14.72
C HIS A 10 32.89 -5.82 -16.16
N PHE A 11 31.87 -4.96 -16.31
CA PHE A 11 31.44 -4.47 -17.62
C PHE A 11 32.57 -3.60 -18.19
N ILE A 12 33.33 -4.14 -19.14
CA ILE A 12 34.33 -3.39 -19.90
C ILE A 12 33.68 -3.00 -21.22
N GLY A 13 33.13 -1.79 -21.25
CA GLY A 13 32.50 -1.19 -22.42
C GLY A 13 32.31 0.30 -22.19
N PRO A 14 32.15 1.11 -23.27
CA PRO A 14 31.84 2.52 -23.12
C PRO A 14 30.57 2.67 -22.27
N ALA A 15 30.58 3.63 -21.34
CA ALA A 15 29.41 3.92 -20.52
C ALA A 15 28.20 4.13 -21.46
N PRO A 16 27.04 3.50 -21.20
CA PRO A 16 25.88 3.68 -22.06
C PRO A 16 25.52 5.16 -22.07
N THR A 17 25.69 5.79 -23.23
CA THR A 17 25.28 7.17 -23.47
C THR A 17 23.76 7.21 -23.31
N GLY A 18 23.30 7.93 -22.28
CA GLY A 18 21.88 7.97 -21.93
C GLY A 18 21.04 8.46 -23.10
N GLU A 19 20.30 7.55 -23.73
CA GLU A 19 19.29 7.91 -24.72
C GLU A 19 18.31 8.91 -24.10
N LYS A 20 17.99 9.96 -24.87
CA LYS A 20 17.06 11.01 -24.44
C LYS A 20 15.73 10.35 -24.08
N ARG A 21 15.33 10.44 -22.81
CA ARG A 21 14.01 10.00 -22.36
C ARG A 21 12.95 10.72 -23.18
N THR A 22 12.08 9.96 -23.84
CA THR A 22 10.88 10.48 -24.51
C THR A 22 10.01 11.22 -23.51
N LYS A 23 9.34 12.29 -23.98
CA LYS A 23 8.43 13.05 -23.11
C LYS A 23 7.28 12.15 -22.64
N ARG A 24 6.81 12.42 -21.42
CA ARG A 24 5.75 11.65 -20.76
C ARG A 24 4.49 11.62 -21.64
N GLY A 25 4.12 10.44 -22.14
CA GLY A 25 2.91 10.24 -22.95
C GLY A 25 3.12 10.19 -24.46
N GLU A 26 4.32 10.52 -24.96
CA GLU A 26 4.65 10.52 -26.40
C GLU A 26 5.26 9.18 -26.86
N SER A 27 5.08 8.10 -26.11
CA SER A 27 5.63 6.80 -26.48
C SER A 27 4.74 6.11 -27.52
N GLU A 28 5.32 5.70 -28.64
CA GLU A 28 4.63 4.93 -29.68
C GLU A 28 4.03 3.63 -29.15
N ASN A 29 4.65 3.02 -28.13
CA ASN A 29 4.23 1.73 -27.59
C ASN A 29 3.59 1.86 -26.19
N ARG A 30 2.42 2.50 -26.14
CA ARG A 30 1.67 2.76 -24.90
C ARG A 30 1.28 1.47 -24.17
N GLU A 31 0.77 0.47 -24.88
CA GLU A 31 0.33 -0.81 -24.30
C GLU A 31 1.50 -1.55 -23.63
N ARG A 32 2.65 -1.64 -24.31
CA ARG A 32 3.86 -2.23 -23.72
C ARG A 32 4.28 -1.46 -22.47
N ASN A 33 4.24 -0.13 -22.51
CA ASN A 33 4.60 0.71 -21.36
C ASN A 33 3.65 0.52 -20.17
N GLU A 34 2.34 0.42 -20.41
CA GLU A 34 1.34 0.13 -19.38
C GLU A 34 1.56 -1.27 -18.77
N SER A 35 1.85 -2.29 -19.60
CA SER A 35 2.14 -3.65 -19.12
C SER A 35 3.42 -3.70 -18.26
N VAL A 36 4.48 -2.98 -18.68
CA VAL A 36 5.74 -2.88 -17.94
C VAL A 36 5.53 -2.13 -16.63
N ALA A 37 4.76 -1.04 -16.65
CA ALA A 37 4.40 -0.29 -15.45
C ALA A 37 3.62 -1.14 -14.46
N GLY A 38 2.66 -1.95 -14.91
CA GLY A 38 1.91 -2.88 -14.08
C GLY A 38 2.81 -3.94 -13.43
N ARG A 39 3.71 -4.57 -14.21
CA ARG A 39 4.69 -5.54 -13.68
C ARG A 39 5.62 -4.88 -12.66
N ALA A 40 6.08 -3.67 -12.93
CA ALA A 40 6.92 -2.90 -12.02
C ALA A 40 6.19 -2.53 -10.72
N ALA A 41 4.91 -2.14 -10.80
CA ALA A 41 4.08 -1.85 -9.63
C ALA A 41 3.91 -3.09 -8.73
N LYS A 42 3.60 -4.25 -9.32
CA LYS A 42 3.50 -5.53 -8.60
C LYS A 42 4.83 -5.89 -7.92
N LYS A 43 5.95 -5.75 -8.64
CA LYS A 43 7.29 -5.98 -8.09
C LYS A 43 7.60 -5.05 -6.91
N ARG A 44 7.28 -3.75 -7.05
CA ARG A 44 7.49 -2.74 -6.00
C ARG A 44 6.64 -3.03 -4.76
N GLY A 45 5.36 -3.35 -4.94
CA GLY A 45 4.48 -3.72 -3.82
C GLY A 45 5.03 -4.93 -3.06
N ARG A 46 5.42 -5.99 -3.78
CA ARG A 46 6.04 -7.17 -3.17
C ARG A 46 7.34 -6.82 -2.42
N GLN A 47 8.19 -6.01 -3.02
CA GLN A 47 9.45 -5.61 -2.40
C GLN A 47 9.21 -4.78 -1.14
N ALA A 48 8.25 -3.85 -1.17
CA ALA A 48 7.86 -3.06 -0.01
C ALA A 48 7.36 -3.95 1.15
N CYS A 49 6.48 -4.92 0.87
CA CYS A 49 6.01 -5.86 1.88
C CYS A 49 7.17 -6.68 2.49
N LYS A 50 8.15 -7.10 1.68
CA LYS A 50 9.34 -7.79 2.17
C LYS A 50 10.23 -6.90 3.03
N THR A 51 10.46 -5.66 2.59
CA THR A 51 11.30 -4.69 3.30
C THR A 51 10.73 -4.40 4.68
N ILE A 52 9.40 -4.26 4.80
CA ILE A 52 8.79 -4.04 6.12
C ILE A 52 8.65 -5.34 6.92
N GLY A 53 8.89 -6.52 6.34
CA GLY A 53 8.63 -7.81 6.99
C GLY A 53 7.15 -8.05 7.27
N ALA A 54 6.27 -7.71 6.32
CA ALA A 54 4.84 -7.83 6.49
C ALA A 54 4.43 -9.30 6.71
N ASP A 55 3.72 -9.57 7.79
CA ASP A 55 3.28 -10.92 8.18
C ASP A 55 1.76 -11.04 8.39
N ARG A 56 1.05 -9.90 8.45
CA ARG A 56 -0.40 -9.84 8.66
C ARG A 56 -1.03 -8.81 7.75
N MET A 57 -2.32 -9.02 7.46
CA MET A 57 -3.14 -8.10 6.66
C MET A 57 -4.28 -7.58 7.52
N ILE A 58 -4.56 -6.28 7.44
CA ILE A 58 -5.70 -5.64 8.09
C ILE A 58 -6.58 -5.08 6.98
N THR A 59 -7.88 -5.35 7.07
CA THR A 59 -8.87 -4.75 6.18
C THR A 59 -9.71 -3.72 6.94
N LEU A 60 -9.57 -2.43 6.57
CA LEU A 60 -10.39 -1.35 7.11
C LEU A 60 -11.58 -1.10 6.19
N THR A 61 -12.78 -1.35 6.69
CA THR A 61 -14.02 -1.13 5.94
C THR A 61 -14.85 -0.01 6.55
N TYR A 62 -15.69 0.60 5.71
CA TYR A 62 -16.78 1.47 6.16
C TYR A 62 -18.06 0.66 6.37
N ARG A 63 -18.90 1.11 7.31
CA ARG A 63 -20.25 0.58 7.47
C ARG A 63 -21.17 1.07 6.35
N ALA A 64 -21.19 2.37 6.10
CA ALA A 64 -21.93 2.97 5.00
C ALA A 64 -21.18 2.80 3.67
N ASN A 65 -21.91 2.79 2.55
CA ASN A 65 -21.30 2.77 1.22
C ASN A 65 -20.55 4.09 0.99
N ARG A 66 -19.21 4.03 0.98
CA ARG A 66 -18.34 5.20 0.83
C ARG A 66 -17.63 5.11 -0.52
N THR A 67 -18.00 5.99 -1.45
CA THR A 67 -17.46 6.03 -2.82
C THR A 67 -16.48 7.19 -3.03
N ASN A 68 -16.51 8.22 -2.18
CA ASN A 68 -15.60 9.36 -2.30
C ASN A 68 -14.17 8.98 -1.89
N ARG A 69 -13.28 8.93 -2.88
CA ARG A 69 -11.85 8.59 -2.73
C ARG A 69 -11.07 9.61 -1.91
N GLU A 70 -11.29 10.91 -2.13
CA GLU A 70 -10.56 11.98 -1.45
C GLU A 70 -10.81 11.99 0.06
N THR A 71 -12.08 11.87 0.45
CA THR A 71 -12.41 11.77 1.88
C THR A 71 -11.79 10.51 2.49
N THR A 72 -11.81 9.41 1.74
CA THR A 72 -11.27 8.12 2.19
C THR A 72 -9.76 8.21 2.44
N LEU A 73 -9.02 8.88 1.55
CA LEU A 73 -7.59 9.16 1.73
C LEU A 73 -7.32 10.09 2.92
N THR A 74 -8.20 11.07 3.17
CA THR A 74 -8.09 11.94 4.36
C THR A 74 -8.29 11.15 5.65
N HIS A 75 -9.26 10.23 5.70
CA HIS A 75 -9.43 9.33 6.84
C HIS A 75 -8.21 8.45 7.06
N TRP A 76 -7.64 7.90 5.99
CA TRP A 76 -6.41 7.12 6.04
C TRP A 76 -5.24 7.93 6.60
N ASP A 77 -5.05 9.16 6.14
CA ASP A 77 -3.98 10.04 6.60
C ASP A 77 -4.10 10.34 8.10
N ARG A 78 -5.33 10.59 8.59
CA ARG A 78 -5.57 10.77 10.02
C ARG A 78 -5.37 9.48 10.82
N PHE A 79 -5.73 8.34 10.26
CA PHE A 79 -5.54 7.02 10.87
C PHE A 79 -4.06 6.69 11.07
N ARG A 80 -3.25 6.74 9.99
CA ARG A 80 -1.80 6.45 10.08
C ARG A 80 -1.08 7.42 11.04
N ARG A 81 -1.48 8.69 11.07
CA ARG A 81 -0.91 9.70 11.98
C ARG A 81 -1.23 9.39 13.43
N SER A 82 -2.43 8.88 13.70
CA SER A 82 -2.82 8.47 15.05
C SER A 82 -2.08 7.21 15.47
N MET A 83 -1.97 6.21 14.60
CA MET A 83 -1.21 4.98 14.85
C MET A 83 0.26 5.27 15.18
N ARG A 84 0.91 6.16 14.43
CA ARG A 84 2.31 6.55 14.63
C ARG A 84 2.58 7.17 16.01
N LYS A 85 1.56 7.72 16.68
CA LYS A 85 1.70 8.26 18.06
C LYS A 85 1.78 7.17 19.13
N HIS A 86 1.30 5.96 18.83
CA HIS A 86 1.25 4.86 19.79
C HIS A 86 2.38 3.86 19.60
N LYS A 87 2.78 3.61 18.35
CA LYS A 87 3.84 2.67 18.00
C LYS A 87 4.43 3.03 16.64
N GLU A 88 5.69 2.66 16.42
CA GLU A 88 6.22 2.56 15.07
C GLU A 88 5.33 1.63 14.22
N PHE A 89 4.79 2.20 13.14
CA PHE A 89 3.75 1.57 12.33
C PHE A 89 4.22 1.50 10.89
N HIS A 90 4.96 0.43 10.55
CA HIS A 90 5.32 0.11 9.17
C HIS A 90 4.14 -0.55 8.47
N TYR A 91 3.79 -0.04 7.29
CA TYR A 91 2.66 -0.56 6.53
C TYR A 91 2.88 -0.44 5.03
N VAL A 92 2.19 -1.29 4.28
CA VAL A 92 1.91 -1.11 2.85
C VAL A 92 0.40 -1.13 2.71
N ALA A 93 -0.19 -0.05 2.20
CA ALA A 93 -1.64 0.11 2.11
C ALA A 93 -2.10 0.33 0.68
N VAL A 94 -3.21 -0.31 0.32
CA VAL A 94 -3.91 -0.16 -0.96
C VAL A 94 -5.37 0.14 -0.69
N ILE A 95 -5.95 1.04 -1.47
CA ILE A 95 -7.39 1.31 -1.49
C ILE A 95 -8.02 0.52 -2.62
N GLU A 96 -9.07 -0.23 -2.32
CA GLU A 96 -9.78 -1.07 -3.28
C GLU A 96 -11.28 -0.85 -3.16
N GLU A 97 -11.99 -1.10 -4.26
CA GLU A 97 -13.44 -1.10 -4.29
C GLU A 97 -13.94 -2.50 -3.94
N GLN A 98 -14.88 -2.58 -3.01
CA GLN A 98 -15.59 -3.82 -2.69
C GLN A 98 -16.66 -4.09 -3.76
N GLU A 99 -17.15 -5.33 -3.87
CA GLU A 99 -18.25 -5.70 -4.78
C GLU A 99 -19.50 -4.79 -4.68
N ARG A 100 -19.76 -4.25 -3.48
CA ARG A 100 -20.83 -3.29 -3.21
C ARG A 100 -20.54 -1.83 -3.64
N GLY A 101 -19.38 -1.57 -4.27
CA GLY A 101 -18.90 -0.24 -4.65
C GLY A 101 -18.30 0.59 -3.51
N ALA A 102 -18.23 0.05 -2.28
CA ALA A 102 -17.66 0.76 -1.14
C ALA A 102 -16.14 0.63 -1.15
N LEU A 103 -15.43 1.73 -0.88
CA LEU A 103 -13.98 1.71 -0.75
C LEU A 103 -13.55 1.07 0.58
N HIS A 104 -12.52 0.24 0.56
CA HIS A 104 -11.86 -0.28 1.76
C HIS A 104 -10.33 -0.25 1.60
N PHE A 105 -9.62 -0.36 2.72
CA PHE A 105 -8.16 -0.43 2.71
C PHE A 105 -7.69 -1.85 3.01
N HIS A 106 -6.80 -2.37 2.18
CA HIS A 106 -5.94 -3.50 2.51
C HIS A 106 -4.61 -2.97 3.01
N VAL A 107 -4.23 -3.37 4.23
CA VAL A 107 -3.03 -2.88 4.89
C VAL A 107 -2.18 -4.07 5.33
N ALA A 108 -1.06 -4.27 4.67
CA ALA A 108 -0.04 -5.22 5.11
C ALA A 108 0.80 -4.58 6.23
N VAL A 109 1.01 -5.29 7.33
CA VAL A 109 1.72 -4.81 8.53
C VAL A 109 2.72 -5.85 9.02
N ASN A 110 3.74 -5.39 9.75
CA ASN A 110 4.67 -6.24 10.47
C ASN A 110 4.24 -6.40 11.93
N GLY A 111 4.18 -7.64 12.38
CA GLY A 111 4.03 -8.01 13.77
C GLY A 111 2.60 -7.87 14.26
N ARG A 112 2.39 -8.30 15.50
CA ARG A 112 1.06 -8.29 16.11
C ARG A 112 0.62 -6.86 16.40
N GLN A 113 -0.52 -6.48 15.84
CA GLN A 113 -1.17 -5.21 16.11
C GLN A 113 -2.26 -5.39 17.16
N SER A 114 -2.42 -4.42 18.06
CA SER A 114 -3.53 -4.44 19.02
C SER A 114 -4.83 -4.10 18.30
N TYR A 115 -5.71 -5.10 18.15
CA TYR A 115 -7.00 -4.92 17.49
C TYR A 115 -7.91 -3.93 18.20
N HIS A 116 -7.87 -3.90 19.53
CA HIS A 116 -8.60 -2.92 20.31
C HIS A 116 -8.14 -1.49 20.00
N LEU A 117 -6.82 -1.28 19.88
CA LEU A 117 -6.27 0.03 19.54
C LEU A 117 -6.66 0.45 18.11
N LEU A 118 -6.40 -0.41 17.11
CA LEU A 118 -6.75 -0.17 15.71
C LEU A 118 -8.23 0.21 15.55
N ARG A 119 -9.10 -0.61 16.15
CA ARG A 119 -10.55 -0.44 16.12
C ARG A 119 -10.99 0.85 16.82
N SER A 120 -10.42 1.15 17.99
CA SER A 120 -10.74 2.37 18.73
C SER A 120 -10.37 3.64 17.97
N ILE A 121 -9.20 3.66 17.30
CA ILE A 121 -8.72 4.81 16.52
C ILE A 121 -9.59 4.99 15.28
N TRP A 122 -9.84 3.91 14.53
CA TRP A 122 -10.67 3.98 13.32
C TRP A 122 -12.07 4.48 13.64
N TYR A 123 -12.72 3.94 14.67
CA TYR A 123 -14.05 4.41 15.08
C TYR A 123 -14.06 5.84 15.58
N ARG A 124 -13.04 6.26 16.35
CA ARG A 124 -12.94 7.65 16.80
C ARG A 124 -12.85 8.61 15.62
N LEU A 125 -12.11 8.24 14.57
CA LEU A 125 -11.98 9.03 13.34
C LEU A 125 -13.30 9.15 12.59
N LEU A 126 -13.99 8.02 12.39
CA LEU A 126 -15.29 8.02 11.70
C LEU A 126 -16.36 8.80 12.49
N ARG A 127 -16.31 8.78 13.82
CA ARG A 127 -17.23 9.56 14.68
C ARG A 127 -17.03 11.05 14.58
N LYS A 128 -15.78 11.53 14.65
CA LYS A 128 -15.48 12.98 14.58
C LYS A 128 -15.86 13.61 13.23
N GLY A 129 -16.01 12.81 12.17
CA GLY A 129 -16.50 13.28 10.89
C GLY A 129 -18.03 13.30 10.73
N ASN A 130 -18.77 12.44 11.44
CA ASN A 130 -20.16 12.12 11.07
C ASN A 130 -21.17 11.99 12.24
N GLY A 131 -20.81 12.27 13.50
CA GLY A 131 -21.80 12.26 14.61
C GLY A 131 -22.46 10.90 14.93
N LEU A 132 -21.91 9.79 14.41
CA LEU A 132 -22.54 8.48 14.49
C LEU A 132 -22.49 7.86 15.90
N PRO A 133 -23.58 7.22 16.38
CA PRO A 133 -23.63 6.54 17.68
C PRO A 133 -22.62 5.38 17.74
N ARG A 134 -22.31 4.88 18.97
CA ARG A 134 -21.39 3.74 19.14
C ARG A 134 -21.91 2.58 18.27
N PRO A 135 -21.09 2.00 17.36
CA PRO A 135 -21.56 0.86 16.60
C PRO A 135 -21.82 -0.31 17.56
N ARG A 136 -23.07 -0.78 17.63
CA ARG A 136 -23.35 -2.14 18.11
C ARG A 136 -22.67 -3.08 17.11
N SER A 137 -21.60 -3.72 17.56
CA SER A 137 -20.86 -4.87 16.99
C SER A 137 -20.34 -4.85 15.53
N GLU A 138 -20.95 -4.19 14.55
CA GLU A 138 -20.68 -4.48 13.14
C GLU A 138 -20.05 -3.33 12.35
N THR A 139 -18.73 -3.21 12.49
CA THR A 139 -17.89 -2.80 11.37
C THR A 139 -16.84 -3.89 11.27
N LEU A 140 -16.79 -4.55 10.11
CA LEU A 140 -15.95 -5.70 9.89
C LEU A 140 -14.50 -5.23 9.70
N PHE A 141 -13.81 -5.10 10.82
CA PHE A 141 -12.36 -5.31 10.86
C PHE A 141 -12.14 -6.80 10.65
N ARG A 142 -11.73 -7.18 9.45
CA ARG A 142 -11.16 -8.51 9.22
C ARG A 142 -9.65 -8.37 9.31
N VAL A 143 -9.04 -9.26 10.09
CA VAL A 143 -7.60 -9.44 10.21
C VAL A 143 -7.30 -10.87 9.79
#